data_AF-G1T248-F1
#
_entry.id   AF-G1T248-F1
#
_cell.length_a   1.000
_cell.length_b   1.000
_cell.length_c   1.000
_cell.angle_alpha   90.00
_cell.angle_beta   90.00
_cell.angle_gamma   90.00
#
_symmetry.space_group_name_H-M   'P 1'
#
loop_
_entity.id
_entity.type
_entity.pdbx_description
1 polymer ?
#
loop_
_entity_poly.entity_id
_entity_poly.type
_entity_poly.pdbx_seq_one_letter_code
_entity_poly.pdbx_strand_id
1 'polypeptide(L)'
;MFHLRLFVDTDSDVRLSRRVLRDVQRGRDLEQILTQYTTFVKPAFEEFCLPTKKYADVIIPRGVDNMVAINLIVQHIQDILNGDICKWHRGANGRSYKRTFPEPGDHPGVLTSGKRSHLESSSRPH
;
A
#
# COMPACT_ATOMS: atom_id res chain seq x y z
N MET A 1 -7.95 -16.40 -19.09
CA MET A 1 -6.78 -16.05 -18.25
C MET A 1 -7.06 -14.71 -17.59
N PHE A 2 -6.73 -14.52 -16.31
CA PHE A 2 -6.84 -13.21 -15.64
C PHE A 2 -5.53 -12.43 -15.81
N HIS A 3 -5.61 -11.12 -16.08
CA HIS A 3 -4.44 -10.25 -16.21
C HIS A 3 -3.88 -9.75 -14.88
N LEU A 4 -4.72 -9.72 -13.84
CA LEU A 4 -4.35 -9.37 -12.47
C LEU A 4 -5.21 -10.20 -11.50
N ARG A 5 -4.57 -10.90 -10.57
CA ARG A 5 -5.24 -11.74 -9.55
C ARG A 5 -5.00 -11.15 -8.17
N LEU A 6 -6.08 -10.77 -7.50
CA LEU A 6 -6.05 -10.19 -6.16
C LEU A 6 -6.60 -11.21 -5.14
N PHE A 7 -5.96 -11.31 -3.98
CA PHE A 7 -6.49 -12.07 -2.84
C PHE A 7 -6.61 -11.16 -1.61
N VAL A 8 -7.82 -10.99 -1.10
CA VAL A 8 -8.06 -10.19 0.12
C VAL A 8 -7.86 -11.08 1.34
N ASP A 9 -6.83 -10.78 2.12
CA ASP A 9 -6.42 -11.56 3.27
C ASP A 9 -6.87 -10.91 4.57
N THR A 10 -7.59 -11.66 5.39
CA THR A 10 -8.14 -11.21 6.65
C THR A 10 -8.31 -12.41 7.57
N ASP A 11 -7.98 -12.24 8.84
CA ASP A 11 -8.04 -13.30 9.84
C ASP A 11 -9.44 -13.92 9.95
N SER A 12 -9.47 -15.21 10.28
CA SER A 12 -10.70 -16.02 10.28
C SER A 12 -11.75 -15.52 11.28
N ASP A 13 -11.33 -15.00 12.42
CA ASP A 13 -12.15 -14.42 13.47
C ASP A 13 -12.76 -13.08 13.06
N VAL A 14 -11.99 -12.19 12.42
CA VAL A 14 -12.47 -10.93 11.86
C VAL A 14 -13.48 -11.20 10.72
N ARG A 15 -13.22 -12.21 9.88
CA ARG A 15 -14.19 -12.62 8.85
C ARG A 15 -15.45 -13.22 9.47
N LEU A 16 -15.32 -14.02 10.52
CA LEU A 16 -16.46 -14.62 11.23
C LEU A 16 -17.31 -13.55 11.92
N SER A 17 -16.71 -12.59 12.62
CA SER A 17 -17.46 -11.52 13.29
C SER A 17 -18.28 -10.68 12.31
N ARG A 18 -17.66 -10.29 11.17
CA ARG A 18 -18.36 -9.61 10.06
C ARG A 18 -19.50 -10.47 9.50
N ARG A 19 -19.28 -11.78 9.35
CA ARG A 19 -20.31 -12.71 8.89
C ARG A 19 -21.48 -12.79 9.86
N VAL A 20 -21.21 -12.97 11.15
CA VAL A 20 -22.26 -13.09 12.19
C VAL A 20 -23.14 -11.84 12.18
N LEU A 21 -22.55 -10.65 12.25
CA LEU A 21 -23.30 -9.39 12.22
C LEU A 21 -24.20 -9.28 10.98
N ARG A 22 -23.64 -9.58 9.80
CA ARG A 22 -24.38 -9.53 8.53
C ARG A 22 -25.50 -10.58 8.48
N ASP A 23 -25.25 -11.78 8.98
CA ASP A 23 -26.19 -12.90 8.86
C ASP A 23 -27.34 -12.79 9.87
N VAL A 24 -27.09 -12.24 11.06
CA VAL A 24 -28.13 -11.89 12.06
C VAL A 24 -29.02 -10.77 11.53
N GLN A 25 -28.46 -9.73 10.88
CA GLN A 25 -29.25 -8.67 10.22
C GLN A 25 -30.17 -9.22 9.11
N ARG A 26 -29.90 -10.42 8.60
CA ARG A 26 -30.73 -11.13 7.61
C ARG A 26 -31.76 -12.08 8.25
N GLY A 27 -31.92 -12.03 9.57
CA GLY A 27 -32.90 -12.83 10.31
C GLY A 27 -32.48 -14.28 10.57
N ARG A 28 -31.18 -14.62 10.47
CA ARG A 28 -30.69 -15.96 10.81
C ARG A 28 -30.34 -16.06 12.29
N ASP A 29 -30.61 -17.23 12.86
CA ASP A 29 -30.27 -17.55 14.23
C ASP A 29 -28.75 -17.71 14.43
N LEU A 30 -28.24 -17.29 15.58
CA LEU A 30 -26.81 -17.29 15.90
C LEU A 30 -26.24 -18.71 15.93
N GLU A 31 -26.95 -19.66 16.56
CA GLU A 31 -26.50 -21.04 16.68
C GLU A 31 -26.40 -21.70 15.31
N GLN A 32 -27.39 -21.44 14.44
CA GLN A 32 -27.36 -21.90 13.06
C GLN A 32 -26.18 -21.33 12.26
N ILE A 33 -25.88 -20.04 12.42
CA ILE A 33 -24.74 -19.39 11.75
C ILE A 33 -23.41 -20.03 12.17
N LEU A 34 -23.22 -20.23 13.48
CA LEU A 34 -21.99 -20.80 14.02
C LEU A 34 -21.84 -22.26 13.60
N THR A 35 -22.92 -23.05 13.68
CA THR A 35 -22.94 -24.45 13.23
C THR A 35 -22.59 -24.55 11.75
N GLN A 36 -23.17 -23.69 10.90
CA GLN A 36 -22.84 -23.67 9.47
C GLN A 36 -21.37 -23.27 9.23
N TYR A 37 -20.84 -22.32 10.01
CA TYR A 37 -19.47 -21.88 9.88
C TYR A 37 -18.48 -23.00 10.21
N THR A 38 -18.66 -23.68 11.34
CA THR A 38 -17.75 -24.73 11.80
C THR A 38 -17.85 -25.99 10.95
N THR A 39 -19.05 -26.37 10.52
CA THR A 39 -19.28 -27.63 9.80
C THR A 39 -18.92 -27.53 8.33
N PHE A 40 -19.16 -26.38 7.69
CA PHE A 40 -19.01 -26.27 6.23
C PHE A 40 -18.05 -25.18 5.80
N VAL A 41 -18.18 -23.96 6.31
CA VAL A 41 -17.48 -22.82 5.71
C VAL A 41 -16.00 -22.75 6.08
N LYS A 42 -15.65 -23.04 7.34
CA LYS A 42 -14.24 -23.08 7.74
C LYS A 42 -13.48 -24.22 7.04
N PRO A 43 -13.96 -25.48 7.05
CA PRO A 43 -13.28 -26.56 6.32
C PRO A 43 -13.15 -26.26 4.82
N ALA A 44 -14.23 -25.84 4.16
CA ALA A 44 -14.18 -25.52 2.74
C ALA A 44 -13.25 -24.33 2.42
N PHE A 45 -13.18 -23.33 3.30
CA PHE A 45 -12.22 -22.24 3.13
C PHE A 45 -10.78 -22.74 3.22
N GLU A 46 -10.46 -23.56 4.22
CA GLU A 46 -9.11 -24.09 4.45
C GLU A 46 -8.69 -25.07 3.34
N GLU A 47 -9.61 -25.89 2.84
CA GLU A 47 -9.35 -26.89 1.81
C GLU A 47 -9.30 -26.29 0.40
N PHE A 48 -10.21 -25.36 0.08
CA PHE A 48 -10.38 -24.92 -1.31
C PHE A 48 -10.03 -23.45 -1.54
N CYS A 49 -10.36 -22.54 -0.63
CA CYS A 49 -10.12 -21.11 -0.85
C CYS A 49 -8.69 -20.70 -0.49
N LEU A 50 -8.21 -21.06 0.68
CA LEU A 50 -6.91 -20.66 1.20
C LEU A 50 -5.74 -21.10 0.29
N PRO A 51 -5.73 -22.32 -0.29
CA PRO A 51 -4.66 -22.72 -1.20
C PRO A 51 -4.59 -21.88 -2.47
N THR A 52 -5.67 -21.18 -2.85
CA THR A 52 -5.67 -20.31 -4.04
C THR A 52 -4.89 -19.01 -3.82
N LYS A 53 -4.60 -18.64 -2.57
CA LYS A 53 -3.79 -17.47 -2.22
C LYS A 53 -2.43 -17.46 -2.91
N LYS A 54 -1.82 -18.64 -3.14
CA LYS A 54 -0.53 -18.78 -3.84
C LYS A 54 -0.57 -18.39 -5.32
N TYR A 55 -1.76 -18.28 -5.90
CA TYR A 55 -1.95 -17.83 -7.28
C TYR A 55 -2.26 -16.34 -7.37
N ALA A 56 -2.26 -15.58 -6.28
CA ALA A 56 -2.47 -14.15 -6.32
C ALA A 56 -1.20 -13.43 -6.78
N ASP A 57 -1.36 -12.41 -7.62
CA ASP A 57 -0.27 -11.49 -7.97
C ASP A 57 -0.09 -10.44 -6.86
N VAL A 58 -1.19 -10.06 -6.19
CA VAL A 58 -1.20 -9.12 -5.06
C VAL A 58 -2.12 -9.63 -3.94
N ILE A 59 -1.62 -9.56 -2.70
CA ILE A 59 -2.39 -9.83 -1.49
C ILE A 59 -2.75 -8.50 -0.82
N ILE A 60 -4.04 -8.28 -0.55
CA ILE A 60 -4.55 -7.07 0.10
C ILE A 60 -4.94 -7.39 1.54
N PRO A 61 -4.17 -6.95 2.56
CA PRO A 61 -4.54 -7.15 3.96
C PRO A 61 -5.71 -6.25 4.35
N ARG A 62 -6.51 -6.68 5.34
CA ARG A 62 -7.62 -5.93 5.99
C ARG A 62 -8.83 -5.61 5.10
N GLY A 63 -8.69 -5.74 3.78
CA GLY A 63 -9.78 -5.51 2.83
C GLY A 63 -10.15 -4.03 2.73
N VAL A 64 -11.42 -3.70 2.99
CA VAL A 64 -11.97 -2.34 2.79
C VAL A 64 -11.26 -1.26 3.59
N ASP A 65 -10.67 -1.62 4.74
CA ASP A 65 -9.95 -0.68 5.61
C ASP A 65 -8.62 -0.22 4.99
N ASN A 66 -8.13 -0.91 3.95
CA ASN A 66 -6.89 -0.58 3.28
C ASN A 66 -7.14 0.35 2.09
N MET A 67 -7.48 1.60 2.41
CA MET A 67 -7.72 2.65 1.41
C MET A 67 -6.51 2.87 0.48
N VAL A 68 -5.29 2.65 0.98
CA VAL A 68 -4.07 2.73 0.16
C VAL A 68 -4.09 1.68 -0.95
N ALA A 69 -4.38 0.41 -0.62
CA ALA A 69 -4.47 -0.65 -1.63
C ALA A 69 -5.62 -0.40 -2.61
N ILE A 70 -6.77 0.06 -2.12
CA ILE A 70 -7.91 0.41 -2.98
C ILE A 70 -7.52 1.51 -3.98
N ASN A 71 -6.90 2.59 -3.51
CA ASN A 71 -6.48 3.70 -4.37
C ASN A 71 -5.47 3.25 -5.43
N LEU A 72 -4.55 2.33 -5.10
CA LEU A 72 -3.62 1.76 -6.08
C LEU A 72 -4.35 0.99 -7.19
N ILE A 73 -5.36 0.17 -6.83
CA ILE A 73 -6.16 -0.56 -7.82
C ILE A 73 -7.03 0.40 -8.65
N VAL A 74 -7.65 1.39 -8.02
CA VAL A 74 -8.45 2.41 -8.70
C VAL A 74 -7.61 3.18 -9.71
N GLN A 75 -6.42 3.64 -9.30
CA GLN A 75 -5.50 4.35 -10.20
C GLN A 75 -5.08 3.45 -11.36
N HIS A 76 -4.73 2.18 -11.09
CA HIS A 76 -4.35 1.24 -12.14
C HIS A 76 -5.46 1.04 -13.18
N ILE A 77 -6.72 0.93 -12.73
CA ILE A 77 -7.89 0.87 -13.62
C ILE A 77 -8.04 2.16 -14.43
N GLN A 78 -7.88 3.33 -13.81
CA GLN A 78 -7.94 4.61 -14.52
C GLN A 78 -6.86 4.72 -15.60
N ASP A 79 -5.63 4.32 -15.30
CA ASP A 79 -4.51 4.31 -16.27
C ASP A 79 -4.79 3.37 -17.45
N ILE A 80 -5.46 2.24 -17.21
CA ILE A 80 -5.91 1.32 -18.27
C ILE A 80 -6.96 2.00 -19.16
N LEU A 81 -7.99 2.59 -18.55
CA LEU A 81 -9.09 3.22 -19.27
C LEU A 81 -8.65 4.44 -20.09
N ASN A 82 -7.69 5.21 -19.57
CA ASN A 82 -7.13 6.38 -20.24
C ASN A 82 -6.08 6.03 -21.31
N GLY A 83 -5.67 4.76 -21.41
CA GLY A 83 -4.60 4.31 -22.30
C GLY A 83 -3.21 4.79 -21.89
N ASP A 84 -3.03 5.18 -20.62
CA ASP A 84 -1.78 5.72 -20.10
C ASP A 84 -0.68 4.66 -19.93
N ILE A 85 -1.05 3.38 -19.78
CA ILE A 85 -0.09 2.27 -19.68
C ILE A 85 0.81 2.14 -20.93
N CYS A 86 0.28 2.50 -22.12
CA CYS A 86 1.03 2.48 -23.38
C CYS A 86 2.04 3.63 -23.50
N LYS A 87 1.97 4.65 -22.63
CA LYS A 87 2.88 5.80 -22.63
C LYS A 87 4.18 5.48 -21.90
N TRP A 88 4.14 4.61 -20.88
CA TRP A 88 5.34 4.15 -20.17
C TRP A 88 6.27 3.33 -21.06
N HIS A 89 5.73 2.50 -21.97
CA HIS A 89 6.54 1.75 -22.94
C HIS A 89 7.07 2.61 -24.09
N ARG A 90 6.45 3.76 -24.38
CA ARG A 90 6.89 4.70 -25.44
C ARG A 90 7.85 5.80 -24.95
N GLY A 91 7.95 6.01 -23.63
CA GLY A 91 8.77 7.06 -23.02
C GLY A 91 10.22 6.68 -22.69
N ALA A 92 10.62 5.41 -22.87
CA ALA A 92 11.97 4.94 -22.56
C ALA A 92 13.02 5.26 -23.65
N ASN A 93 12.66 6.00 -24.71
CA ASN A 93 13.62 6.57 -25.65
C ASN A 93 13.78 8.08 -25.46
N GLY A 94 14.73 8.44 -24.60
CA GLY A 94 15.51 9.66 -24.74
C GLY A 94 14.94 10.92 -24.08
N ARG A 95 15.33 11.15 -22.83
CA ARG A 95 15.82 12.46 -22.35
C ARG A 95 16.74 12.22 -21.16
N SER A 96 18.02 12.08 -21.47
CA SER A 96 19.11 12.17 -20.52
C SER A 96 19.02 13.55 -19.84
N TYR A 97 18.56 13.61 -18.59
CA TYR A 97 18.85 14.75 -17.75
C TYR A 97 20.34 14.68 -17.42
N LYS A 98 21.17 15.32 -18.27
CA LYS A 98 22.54 15.65 -17.89
C LYS A 98 22.45 16.58 -16.67
N ARG A 99 22.64 16.01 -15.47
CA ARG A 99 23.06 16.80 -14.31
C ARG A 99 24.52 17.17 -14.54
N THR A 100 24.75 18.36 -15.06
CA THR A 100 26.06 19.02 -14.95
C THR A 100 26.25 19.43 -13.50
N PHE A 101 27.15 18.73 -12.81
CA PHE A 101 27.66 19.13 -11.50
C PHE A 101 28.65 20.28 -11.69
N PRO A 102 28.53 21.41 -10.99
CA PRO A 102 29.61 22.38 -10.92
C PRO A 102 30.62 21.94 -9.85
N GLU A 103 31.87 21.74 -10.27
CA GLU A 103 33.04 21.58 -9.39
C GLU A 103 33.31 22.88 -8.62
N PRO A 104 33.69 22.83 -7.33
CA PRO A 104 34.09 24.02 -6.58
C PRO A 104 35.62 24.18 -6.62
N GLY A 105 36.10 25.18 -7.36
CA GLY A 105 37.52 25.55 -7.35
C GLY A 105 37.73 26.92 -7.99
N ASP A 106 37.86 27.94 -7.14
CA ASP A 106 38.87 29.02 -7.18
C ASP A 106 38.32 30.39 -6.72
N HIS A 107 38.78 30.82 -5.55
CA HIS A 107 38.77 32.21 -5.06
C HIS A 107 40.02 32.94 -5.61
N PRO A 108 40.04 34.28 -5.82
CA PRO A 108 40.29 35.22 -4.70
C PRO A 108 39.71 36.66 -4.84
N GLY A 109 39.59 37.38 -3.71
CA GLY A 109 39.42 38.85 -3.65
C GLY A 109 38.40 39.31 -2.58
N VAL A 110 38.72 39.40 -1.27
CA VAL A 110 39.46 40.47 -0.54
C VAL A 110 38.61 41.72 -0.20
N LEU A 111 38.51 42.01 1.12
CA LEU A 111 38.20 43.27 1.85
C LEU A 111 36.70 43.67 1.96
N THR A 112 36.08 44.06 3.10
CA THR A 112 36.54 44.60 4.40
C THR A 112 35.50 44.40 5.54
N SER A 113 36.01 44.42 6.78
CA SER A 113 35.48 45.08 8.01
C SER A 113 34.14 44.69 8.65
N GLY A 114 34.22 44.17 9.89
CA GLY A 114 33.56 44.85 11.01
C GLY A 114 32.63 44.06 11.94
N LYS A 115 33.15 43.80 13.15
CA LYS A 115 32.47 43.68 14.47
C LYS A 115 31.80 42.35 14.90
N ARG A 116 32.64 41.62 15.64
CA ARG A 116 32.47 40.78 16.84
C ARG A 116 31.27 41.08 17.78
N SER A 117 30.59 40.02 18.22
CA SER A 117 30.11 39.78 19.60
C SER A 117 29.83 38.27 19.74
N HIS A 118 30.76 37.47 20.28
CA HIS A 118 30.92 37.10 21.70
C HIS A 118 29.89 36.04 22.17
N LEU A 119 30.41 34.83 22.43
CA LEU A 119 30.07 33.75 23.39
C LEU A 119 28.61 33.65 23.91
N GLU A 120 28.02 32.48 24.14
CA GLU A 120 28.61 31.31 24.82
C GLU A 120 27.75 30.03 24.64
N SER A 121 28.39 28.88 24.80
CA SER A 121 27.81 27.54 24.92
C SER A 121 27.22 27.31 26.32
N SER A 122 26.04 26.70 26.44
CA SER A 122 25.64 26.07 27.71
C SER A 122 24.80 24.81 27.51
N SER A 123 25.20 23.80 28.28
CA SER A 123 24.80 22.40 28.30
C SER A 123 23.40 22.14 28.89
N ARG A 124 22.82 20.99 28.49
CA ARG A 124 21.80 20.13 29.19
C ARG A 124 22.02 20.04 30.73
N PRO A 125 21.11 19.50 31.60
CA PRO A 125 20.16 18.36 31.45
C PRO A 125 18.79 18.62 32.15
N HIS A 126 17.78 17.76 32.35
CA HIS A 126 17.57 16.30 32.46
C HIS A 126 16.19 15.95 31.89
#